data_AF-A0A7J3QAN2-F1
#
_entry.id   AF-A0A7J3QAN2-F1
#
_cell.length_a   1.000
_cell.length_b   1.000
_cell.length_c   1.000
_cell.angle_alpha   90.00
_cell.angle_beta   90.00
_cell.angle_gamma   90.00
#
_symmetry.space_group_name_H-M   'P 1'
#
loop_
_entity.id
_entity.type
_entity.pdbx_description
1 polymer ?
#
loop_
_entity_poly.entity_id
_entity_poly.type
_entity_poly.pdbx_seq_one_letter_code
_entity_poly.pdbx_strand_id
1 'polypeptide(L)'
;MRPSREVSIGLIQTLMSRPPRIHDMLEVALRDLDISVETASQQPGFRLMLVNLRDVKSYEELDRQVRAILKNEIGEVVKYLPHAYLDYVKTFFELGELELRCLGSSKTGGAHSATPLSADKDAGVKLATTAYLEHAACREGVEGLLIEYLSRVRSSLSEISEDCSWAYEVIKSLAVLHNFRYLRNAELIGLGSSKLDQFLRLLNLNPLTEILLKRAVDSLGRIDRAGLIKYTIYEAVEALNIANGLLSHRDGLINLLTLYLVIKYYESKILRYVFLPKTLKRW
;
A
#
# COMPACT_ATOMS: atom_id res chain seq x y z
N MET A 1 11.41 -26.62 -13.67
CA MET A 1 11.09 -26.93 -12.26
C MET A 1 9.94 -26.04 -11.84
N ARG A 2 8.87 -26.60 -11.25
CA ARG A 2 7.86 -25.77 -10.58
C ARG A 2 8.50 -25.26 -9.29
N PRO A 3 8.52 -23.94 -9.01
CA PRO A 3 9.09 -23.45 -7.77
C PRO A 3 8.31 -24.03 -6.58
N SER A 4 9.03 -24.51 -5.56
CA SER A 4 8.42 -25.10 -4.37
C SER A 4 8.07 -24.01 -3.36
N ARG A 5 7.05 -24.28 -2.53
CA ARG A 5 6.57 -23.36 -1.47
C ARG A 5 7.70 -22.94 -0.53
N GLU A 6 8.62 -23.85 -0.23
CA GLU A 6 9.77 -23.64 0.65
C GLU A 6 10.77 -22.65 0.04
N VAL A 7 10.97 -22.70 -1.29
CA VAL A 7 11.83 -21.74 -1.99
C VAL A 7 11.22 -20.35 -1.93
N SER A 8 9.91 -20.21 -2.13
CA SER A 8 9.22 -18.93 -2.01
C SER A 8 9.33 -18.35 -0.61
N ILE A 9 9.13 -19.19 0.43
CA ILE A 9 9.28 -18.79 1.84
C ILE A 9 10.69 -18.29 2.11
N GLY A 10 11.71 -19.07 1.76
CA GLY A 10 13.11 -18.71 2.01
C GLY A 10 13.53 -17.43 1.27
N LEU A 11 13.03 -17.23 0.05
CA LEU A 11 13.27 -16.01 -0.71
C LEU A 11 12.63 -14.79 -0.05
N ILE A 12 11.34 -14.87 0.32
CA ILE A 12 10.64 -13.76 0.97
C ILE A 12 11.30 -13.39 2.29
N GLN A 13 11.64 -14.37 3.13
CA GLN A 13 12.36 -14.14 4.39
C GLN A 13 13.72 -13.47 4.16
N THR A 14 14.47 -13.93 3.15
CA THR A 14 15.75 -13.31 2.77
C THR A 14 15.53 -11.85 2.37
N LEU A 15 14.54 -11.55 1.53
CA LEU A 15 14.26 -10.19 1.06
C LEU A 15 13.80 -9.27 2.18
N MET A 16 12.95 -9.74 3.10
CA MET A 16 12.54 -8.97 4.28
C MET A 16 13.70 -8.71 5.26
N SER A 17 14.71 -9.57 5.27
CA SER A 17 15.89 -9.41 6.14
C SER A 17 16.89 -8.37 5.63
N ARG A 18 16.82 -8.04 4.33
CA ARG A 18 17.76 -7.14 3.66
C ARG A 18 17.57 -5.70 4.16
N PRO A 19 18.68 -4.94 4.35
CA PRO A 19 18.59 -3.54 4.69
C PRO A 19 18.29 -2.67 3.44
N PRO A 20 17.63 -1.51 3.58
CA PRO A 20 17.11 -0.97 4.84
C PRO A 20 15.83 -1.68 5.25
N ARG A 21 15.70 -2.06 6.53
CA ARG A 21 14.45 -2.65 7.02
C ARG A 21 13.44 -1.52 7.20
N ILE A 22 12.18 -1.79 6.92
CA ILE A 22 11.10 -0.81 7.11
C ILE A 22 11.07 -0.18 8.51
N HIS A 23 11.43 -0.93 9.56
CA HIS A 23 11.55 -0.38 10.91
C HIS A 23 12.65 0.67 11.03
N ASP A 24 13.81 0.43 10.42
CA ASP A 24 14.91 1.40 10.37
C ASP A 24 14.47 2.65 9.59
N MET A 25 13.72 2.46 8.49
CA MET A 25 13.20 3.58 7.69
C MET A 25 12.19 4.43 8.48
N LEU A 26 11.29 3.79 9.22
CA LEU A 26 10.30 4.45 10.06
C LEU A 26 10.97 5.18 11.22
N GLU A 27 11.96 4.58 11.85
CA GLU A 27 12.70 5.21 12.94
C GLU A 27 13.37 6.51 12.48
N VAL A 28 14.03 6.49 11.31
CA VAL A 28 14.60 7.69 10.71
C VAL A 28 13.51 8.71 10.37
N ALA A 29 12.38 8.27 9.80
CA ALA A 29 11.29 9.15 9.39
C ALA A 29 10.53 9.79 10.56
N LEU A 30 10.44 9.09 11.70
CA LEU A 30 9.85 9.60 12.92
C LEU A 30 10.77 10.58 13.67
N ARG A 31 12.10 10.34 13.62
CA ARG A 31 13.10 11.20 14.28
C ARG A 31 13.29 12.51 13.53
N ASP A 32 13.39 12.44 12.20
CA ASP A 32 13.56 13.60 11.33
C ASP A 32 12.32 13.73 10.43
N LEU A 33 11.31 14.48 10.85
CA LEU A 33 10.19 14.90 9.97
C LEU A 33 10.63 15.73 8.75
N ASP A 34 11.94 15.95 8.62
CA ASP A 34 12.63 16.61 7.51
C ASP A 34 13.86 15.80 7.08
N ILE A 35 13.72 14.47 6.88
CA ILE A 35 14.83 13.63 6.40
C ILE A 35 15.42 14.26 5.14
N SER A 36 16.67 14.73 5.23
CA SER A 36 17.44 15.08 4.06
C SER A 36 18.04 13.82 3.45
N VAL A 37 18.25 13.83 2.14
CA VAL A 37 18.96 12.76 1.43
C VAL A 37 20.35 12.53 2.04
N GLU A 38 20.96 13.55 2.65
CA GLU A 38 22.24 13.40 3.37
C GLU A 38 22.09 12.56 4.64
N THR A 39 21.07 12.81 5.48
CA THR A 39 20.83 12.01 6.69
C THR A 39 20.48 10.55 6.33
N ALA A 40 19.67 10.34 5.31
CA ALA A 40 19.40 8.99 4.80
C ALA A 40 20.70 8.30 4.33
N SER A 41 21.66 9.03 3.74
CA SER A 41 22.93 8.47 3.23
C SER A 41 23.92 8.01 4.26
N GLN A 42 23.76 8.48 5.49
CA GLN A 42 24.56 8.01 6.60
C GLN A 42 24.08 6.65 7.11
N GLN A 43 22.84 6.25 6.81
CA GLN A 43 22.28 4.96 7.20
C GLN A 43 22.75 3.84 6.26
N PRO A 44 23.41 2.77 6.78
CA PRO A 44 24.00 1.71 5.96
C PRO A 44 23.02 1.06 4.97
N GLY A 45 21.76 0.87 5.37
CA GLY A 45 20.75 0.23 4.52
C GLY A 45 20.26 1.09 3.36
N PHE A 46 20.18 2.41 3.56
CA PHE A 46 19.68 3.31 2.53
C PHE A 46 20.70 3.52 1.40
N ARG A 47 22.00 3.30 1.64
CA ARG A 47 23.10 3.64 0.70
C ARG A 47 22.91 3.09 -0.70
N LEU A 48 22.43 1.85 -0.85
CA LEU A 48 22.19 1.25 -2.16
C LEU A 48 20.97 1.84 -2.87
N MET A 49 19.89 2.12 -2.15
CA MET A 49 18.69 2.76 -2.72
C MET A 49 18.93 4.24 -3.07
N LEU A 50 19.79 4.92 -2.29
CA LEU A 50 20.21 6.29 -2.51
C LEU A 50 20.99 6.50 -3.81
N VAL A 51 21.82 5.54 -4.24
CA VAL A 51 22.58 5.69 -5.49
C VAL A 51 21.65 5.92 -6.69
N ASN A 52 20.48 5.29 -6.68
CA ASN A 52 19.51 5.44 -7.75
C ASN A 52 18.66 6.71 -7.57
N LEU A 53 18.25 7.02 -6.34
CA LEU A 53 17.22 8.03 -6.05
C LEU A 53 17.78 9.43 -5.70
N ARG A 54 19.10 9.61 -5.56
CA ARG A 54 19.73 10.86 -5.08
C ARG A 54 19.64 12.03 -6.05
N ASP A 55 19.69 11.77 -7.36
CA ASP A 55 19.81 12.81 -8.39
C ASP A 55 18.48 13.13 -9.09
N VAL A 56 17.37 12.74 -8.47
CA VAL A 56 16.03 12.89 -9.04
C VAL A 56 15.59 14.37 -9.03
N LYS A 57 15.16 14.87 -10.20
CA LYS A 57 14.83 16.29 -10.39
C LYS A 57 13.33 16.60 -10.34
N SER A 58 12.48 15.58 -10.39
CA SER A 58 11.03 15.72 -10.47
C SER A 58 10.32 14.60 -9.71
N TYR A 59 9.07 14.84 -9.30
CA TYR A 59 8.25 13.82 -8.66
C TYR A 59 7.97 12.63 -9.60
N GLU A 60 7.77 12.89 -10.89
CA GLU A 60 7.51 11.86 -11.90
C GLU A 60 8.71 10.93 -12.10
N GLU A 61 9.92 11.49 -12.08
CA GLU A 61 11.16 10.71 -12.12
C GLU A 61 11.33 9.89 -10.84
N LEU A 62 11.00 10.47 -9.68
CA LEU A 62 11.04 9.76 -8.39
C LEU A 62 10.09 8.56 -8.38
N ASP A 63 8.84 8.81 -8.77
CA ASP A 63 7.80 7.78 -8.81
C ASP A 63 8.18 6.65 -9.78
N ARG A 64 8.72 6.98 -10.96
CA ARG A 64 9.19 5.98 -11.94
C ARG A 64 10.30 5.11 -11.37
N GLN A 65 11.31 5.71 -10.73
CA GLN A 65 12.44 4.96 -10.17
C GLN A 65 12.02 4.08 -8.98
N VAL A 66 11.17 4.60 -8.08
CA VAL A 66 10.63 3.81 -6.97
C VAL A 66 9.78 2.64 -7.49
N ARG A 67 8.94 2.86 -8.50
CA ARG A 67 8.18 1.78 -9.14
C ARG A 67 9.09 0.74 -9.80
N ALA A 68 10.17 1.15 -10.44
CA ALA A 68 11.13 0.23 -11.05
C ALA A 68 11.84 -0.65 -10.00
N ILE A 69 12.26 -0.07 -8.88
CA ILE A 69 12.83 -0.81 -7.74
C ILE A 69 11.82 -1.85 -7.25
N LEU A 70 10.59 -1.41 -6.97
CA LEU A 70 9.52 -2.26 -6.47
C LEU A 70 9.16 -3.39 -7.47
N LYS A 71 9.04 -3.08 -8.76
CA LYS A 71 8.77 -4.04 -9.84
C LYS A 71 9.85 -5.11 -9.92
N ASN A 72 11.12 -4.73 -9.78
CA ASN A 72 12.23 -5.69 -9.80
C ASN A 72 12.18 -6.62 -8.57
N GLU A 73 11.97 -6.07 -7.36
CA GLU A 73 11.92 -6.89 -6.14
C GLU A 73 10.71 -7.83 -6.09
N ILE A 74 9.52 -7.35 -6.48
CA ILE A 74 8.33 -8.22 -6.60
C ILE A 74 8.52 -9.21 -7.73
N GLY A 75 9.11 -8.79 -8.85
CA GLY A 75 9.38 -9.64 -10.00
C GLY A 75 10.25 -10.84 -9.64
N GLU A 76 11.26 -10.64 -8.76
CA GLU A 76 12.03 -11.75 -8.20
C GLU A 76 11.15 -12.71 -7.41
N VAL A 77 10.28 -12.23 -6.52
CA VAL A 77 9.37 -13.10 -5.76
C VAL A 77 8.40 -13.85 -6.67
N VAL A 78 7.79 -13.15 -7.63
CA VAL A 78 6.81 -13.70 -8.58
C VAL A 78 7.39 -14.86 -9.40
N LYS A 79 8.67 -14.81 -9.78
CA LYS A 79 9.34 -15.92 -10.50
C LYS A 79 9.32 -17.24 -9.72
N TYR A 80 9.29 -17.18 -8.39
CA TYR A 80 9.33 -18.34 -7.51
C TYR A 80 8.00 -18.57 -6.77
N LEU A 81 6.95 -17.80 -7.05
CA LEU A 81 5.64 -18.04 -6.45
C LEU A 81 4.86 -19.11 -7.23
N PRO A 82 4.09 -19.97 -6.54
CA PRO A 82 3.12 -20.82 -7.21
C PRO A 82 2.06 -19.97 -7.95
N HIS A 83 1.55 -20.48 -9.07
CA HIS A 83 0.64 -19.72 -9.94
C HIS A 83 -0.59 -19.19 -9.20
N ALA A 84 -1.14 -19.96 -8.26
CA ALA A 84 -2.33 -19.57 -7.48
C ALA A 84 -2.15 -18.25 -6.69
N TYR A 85 -0.92 -17.80 -6.43
CA TYR A 85 -0.65 -16.58 -5.67
C TYR A 85 -0.50 -15.35 -6.57
N LEU A 86 -0.36 -15.55 -7.89
CA LEU A 86 -0.02 -14.47 -8.81
C LEU A 86 -1.15 -13.45 -8.93
N ASP A 87 -2.39 -13.91 -8.96
CA ASP A 87 -3.55 -13.00 -9.06
C ASP A 87 -3.76 -12.25 -7.75
N TYR A 88 -3.50 -12.89 -6.60
CA TYR A 88 -3.47 -12.19 -5.31
C TYR A 88 -2.41 -11.07 -5.28
N VAL A 89 -1.19 -11.32 -5.76
CA VAL A 89 -0.14 -10.29 -5.82
C VAL A 89 -0.57 -9.13 -6.72
N LYS A 90 -1.17 -9.40 -7.87
CA LYS A 90 -1.66 -8.35 -8.78
C LYS A 90 -2.75 -7.51 -8.11
N THR A 91 -3.77 -8.18 -7.55
CA THR A 91 -4.89 -7.50 -6.90
C THR A 91 -4.43 -6.71 -5.69
N PHE A 92 -3.46 -7.20 -4.90
CA PHE A 92 -2.90 -6.44 -3.77
C PHE A 92 -2.44 -5.03 -4.16
N PHE A 93 -1.76 -4.89 -5.31
CA PHE A 93 -1.24 -3.58 -5.73
C PHE A 93 -2.31 -2.62 -6.26
N GLU A 94 -3.53 -3.10 -6.52
CA GLU A 94 -4.67 -2.20 -6.78
C GLU A 94 -4.99 -1.30 -5.58
N LEU A 95 -4.57 -1.68 -4.36
CA LEU A 95 -4.70 -0.85 -3.15
C LEU A 95 -4.17 0.58 -3.35
N GLY A 96 -3.01 0.72 -4.01
CA GLY A 96 -2.40 2.02 -4.28
C GLY A 96 -3.10 2.82 -5.39
N GLU A 97 -3.92 2.15 -6.20
CA GLU A 97 -4.75 2.81 -7.21
C GLU A 97 -6.09 3.30 -6.65
N LEU A 98 -6.54 2.77 -5.50
CA LEU A 98 -7.80 3.17 -4.88
C LEU A 98 -7.82 4.67 -4.59
N GLU A 99 -6.71 5.23 -4.11
CA GLU A 99 -6.58 6.66 -3.88
C GLU A 99 -6.82 7.48 -5.18
N LEU A 100 -6.23 7.06 -6.30
CA LEU A 100 -6.42 7.72 -7.59
C LEU A 100 -7.87 7.61 -8.09
N ARG A 101 -8.50 6.45 -7.90
CA ARG A 101 -9.90 6.21 -8.27
C ARG A 101 -10.85 7.04 -7.40
N CYS A 102 -10.59 7.12 -6.09
CA CYS A 102 -11.31 7.97 -5.14
C CYS A 102 -11.17 9.46 -5.51
N LEU A 103 -9.96 9.93 -5.87
CA LEU A 103 -9.74 11.30 -6.32
C LEU A 103 -10.45 11.61 -7.65
N GLY A 104 -10.43 10.68 -8.61
CA GLY A 104 -11.13 10.80 -9.88
C GLY A 104 -12.65 10.91 -9.74
N SER A 105 -13.22 10.21 -8.75
CA SER A 105 -14.67 10.26 -8.45
C SER A 105 -15.14 11.61 -7.90
N SER A 106 -14.24 12.46 -7.38
CA SER A 106 -14.58 13.81 -6.90
C SER A 106 -14.74 14.86 -8.01
N LYS A 107 -14.28 14.57 -9.24
CA LYS A 107 -14.37 15.46 -10.39
C LYS A 107 -15.60 15.13 -11.26
N THR A 108 -16.78 15.22 -10.68
CA THR A 108 -18.01 15.34 -11.47
C THR A 108 -18.17 16.80 -11.90
N GLY A 109 -17.74 17.12 -13.13
CA GLY A 109 -18.02 18.44 -13.73
C GLY A 109 -17.01 18.95 -14.75
N GLY A 110 -16.38 18.09 -15.54
CA GLY A 110 -15.54 18.56 -16.64
C GLY A 110 -14.86 17.41 -17.36
N ALA A 111 -15.31 17.14 -18.58
CA ALA A 111 -14.65 16.24 -19.51
C ALA A 111 -13.25 16.77 -19.83
N HIS A 112 -12.25 16.30 -19.08
CA HIS A 112 -10.87 16.35 -19.53
C HIS A 112 -10.33 14.93 -19.54
N SER A 113 -10.12 14.46 -20.77
CA SER A 113 -9.37 13.27 -21.13
C SER A 113 -8.12 13.12 -20.25
N ALA A 114 -8.15 12.17 -19.33
CA ALA A 114 -6.92 11.61 -18.79
C ALA A 114 -6.23 10.93 -19.97
N THR A 115 -5.22 11.60 -20.53
CA THR A 115 -4.33 11.01 -21.52
C THR A 115 -3.73 9.78 -20.85
N PRO A 116 -3.88 8.56 -21.39
CA PRO A 116 -3.20 7.41 -20.85
C PRO A 116 -1.70 7.73 -20.95
N LEU A 117 -0.99 7.68 -19.81
CA LEU A 117 0.47 7.73 -19.80
C LEU A 117 0.96 6.54 -20.63
N SER A 118 1.22 6.83 -21.90
CA SER A 118 1.68 5.89 -22.90
C SER A 118 3.12 5.53 -22.59
N ALA A 119 3.33 4.38 -21.96
CA ALA A 119 4.52 3.53 -22.14
C ALA A 119 4.38 2.31 -21.24
N ASP A 120 3.75 1.23 -21.72
CA ASP A 120 4.02 -0.11 -21.21
C ASP A 120 3.56 -1.15 -22.25
N LYS A 121 4.31 -1.19 -23.36
CA LYS A 121 4.52 -2.41 -24.12
C LYS A 121 5.93 -2.87 -23.74
N ASP A 122 6.03 -3.70 -22.71
CA ASP A 122 6.94 -4.84 -22.64
C ASP A 122 6.93 -5.50 -21.24
N ALA A 123 6.83 -6.84 -21.25
CA ALA A 123 7.05 -7.80 -20.17
C ALA A 123 6.13 -7.79 -18.92
N GLY A 124 5.18 -8.75 -18.92
CA GLY A 124 4.99 -9.71 -17.81
C GLY A 124 4.06 -9.35 -16.64
N VAL A 125 3.93 -8.09 -16.25
CA VAL A 125 2.91 -7.64 -15.29
C VAL A 125 2.41 -6.29 -15.78
N LYS A 126 1.27 -6.29 -16.48
CA LYS A 126 0.59 -5.05 -16.87
C LYS A 126 -0.02 -4.42 -15.63
N LEU A 127 0.72 -3.53 -14.98
CA LEU A 127 0.26 -2.67 -13.88
C LEU A 127 -0.59 -1.48 -14.39
N ALA A 128 -1.26 -1.65 -15.53
CA ALA A 128 -2.15 -0.64 -16.10
C ALA A 128 -3.15 -1.33 -17.03
N THR A 129 -4.39 -1.53 -16.58
CA THR A 129 -5.68 -1.30 -17.30
C THR A 129 -6.87 -2.02 -16.63
N THR A 130 -7.39 -1.45 -15.54
CA THR A 130 -8.83 -1.53 -15.19
C THR A 130 -9.44 -0.15 -14.91
N ALA A 131 -8.69 0.93 -15.13
CA ALA A 131 -9.05 2.28 -14.66
C ALA A 131 -10.07 3.05 -15.54
N TYR A 132 -10.69 2.45 -16.56
CA TYR A 132 -11.62 3.18 -17.43
C TYR A 132 -12.98 2.50 -17.66
N LEU A 133 -13.04 1.16 -17.66
CA LEU A 133 -14.30 0.45 -17.94
C LEU A 133 -15.19 0.24 -16.70
N GLU A 134 -14.65 0.34 -15.48
CA GLU A 134 -15.40 0.13 -14.23
C GLU A 134 -15.97 1.46 -13.65
N HIS A 135 -15.65 2.61 -14.25
CA HIS A 135 -16.09 3.93 -13.77
C HIS A 135 -17.61 4.19 -13.90
N ALA A 136 -18.32 3.39 -14.70
CA ALA A 136 -19.77 3.54 -14.88
C ALA A 136 -20.61 2.84 -13.78
N ALA A 137 -19.99 1.97 -12.97
CA ALA A 137 -20.70 1.18 -11.96
C ALA A 137 -20.75 1.82 -10.56
N CYS A 138 -19.85 2.75 -10.22
CA CYS A 138 -19.80 3.35 -8.88
C CYS A 138 -20.71 4.58 -8.76
N ARG A 139 -22.01 4.36 -8.57
CA ARG A 139 -22.95 5.39 -8.07
C ARG A 139 -22.89 5.58 -6.54
N GLU A 140 -22.10 4.77 -5.81
CA GLU A 140 -22.20 4.60 -4.35
C GLU A 140 -21.07 5.21 -3.49
N GLY A 141 -20.13 5.96 -4.10
CA GLY A 141 -19.03 6.61 -3.36
C GLY A 141 -17.87 5.67 -2.97
N VAL A 142 -16.99 6.14 -2.08
CA VAL A 142 -15.72 5.46 -1.69
C VAL A 142 -15.94 4.05 -1.12
N GLU A 143 -17.06 3.83 -0.42
CA GLU A 143 -17.40 2.54 0.19
C GLU A 143 -17.60 1.43 -0.86
N GLY A 144 -18.29 1.74 -1.96
CA GLY A 144 -18.51 0.79 -3.06
C GLY A 144 -17.21 0.35 -3.74
N LEU A 145 -16.30 1.31 -3.97
CA LEU A 145 -14.96 1.03 -4.52
C LEU A 145 -14.15 0.09 -3.60
N LEU A 146 -14.24 0.29 -2.29
CA LEU A 146 -13.56 -0.56 -1.32
C LEU A 146 -14.16 -1.96 -1.25
N ILE A 147 -15.49 -2.08 -1.28
CA ILE A 147 -16.17 -3.38 -1.28
C ILE A 147 -15.82 -4.17 -2.55
N GLU A 148 -15.81 -3.52 -3.71
CA GLU A 148 -15.43 -4.15 -4.97
C GLU A 148 -13.98 -4.65 -4.96
N TYR A 149 -13.05 -3.80 -4.51
CA TYR A 149 -11.65 -4.20 -4.31
C TYR A 149 -11.52 -5.42 -3.39
N LEU A 150 -12.18 -5.40 -2.23
CA LEU A 150 -12.14 -6.51 -1.29
C LEU A 150 -12.78 -7.79 -1.84
N SER A 151 -13.82 -7.67 -2.68
CA SER A 151 -14.40 -8.80 -3.41
C SER A 151 -13.41 -9.45 -4.38
N ARG A 152 -12.64 -8.65 -5.12
CA ARG A 152 -11.57 -9.15 -6.00
C ARG A 152 -10.43 -9.79 -5.22
N VAL A 153 -10.05 -9.20 -4.09
CA VAL A 153 -9.05 -9.81 -3.17
C VAL A 153 -9.56 -11.17 -2.69
N ARG A 154 -10.81 -11.25 -2.22
CA ARG A 154 -11.41 -12.50 -1.76
C ARG A 154 -11.44 -13.55 -2.87
N SER A 155 -11.78 -13.15 -4.09
CA SER A 155 -11.79 -14.04 -5.26
C SER A 155 -10.39 -14.58 -5.54
N SER A 156 -9.37 -13.72 -5.52
CA SER A 156 -7.97 -14.11 -5.73
C SER A 156 -7.43 -15.04 -4.63
N LEU A 157 -7.83 -14.81 -3.38
CA LEU A 157 -7.48 -15.68 -2.25
C LEU A 157 -8.18 -17.04 -2.32
N SER A 158 -9.34 -17.14 -2.96
CA SER A 158 -10.10 -18.39 -3.05
C SER A 158 -9.40 -19.48 -3.89
N GLU A 159 -8.48 -19.08 -4.76
CA GLU A 159 -7.68 -19.99 -5.58
C GLU A 159 -6.49 -20.59 -4.82
N ILE A 160 -6.15 -20.03 -3.65
CA ILE A 160 -5.03 -20.45 -2.82
C ILE A 160 -5.49 -21.54 -1.86
N SER A 161 -4.81 -22.69 -1.89
CA SER A 161 -5.09 -23.83 -1.01
C SER A 161 -4.51 -23.66 0.41
N GLU A 162 -4.62 -22.47 1.01
CA GLU A 162 -4.17 -22.14 2.37
C GLU A 162 -5.28 -21.38 3.12
N ASP A 163 -5.23 -21.39 4.46
CA ASP A 163 -6.09 -20.50 5.25
C ASP A 163 -5.66 -19.04 5.04
N CYS A 164 -6.48 -18.31 4.30
CA CYS A 164 -6.25 -16.92 3.93
C CYS A 164 -6.99 -15.92 4.84
N SER A 165 -7.64 -16.38 5.91
CA SER A 165 -8.48 -15.53 6.77
C SER A 165 -7.74 -14.32 7.33
N TRP A 166 -6.56 -14.54 7.91
CA TRP A 166 -5.75 -13.47 8.51
C TRP A 166 -5.11 -12.54 7.49
N ALA A 167 -4.66 -13.08 6.37
CA ALA A 167 -4.21 -12.28 5.23
C ALA A 167 -5.32 -11.33 4.77
N TYR A 168 -6.55 -11.84 4.62
CA TYR A 168 -7.69 -11.02 4.21
C TYR A 168 -8.06 -9.95 5.24
N GLU A 169 -8.02 -10.28 6.54
CA GLU A 169 -8.25 -9.31 7.62
C GLU A 169 -7.24 -8.15 7.58
N VAL A 170 -5.97 -8.44 7.32
CA VAL A 170 -4.94 -7.40 7.12
C VAL A 170 -5.27 -6.53 5.91
N ILE A 171 -5.68 -7.12 4.78
CA ILE A 171 -6.05 -6.32 3.59
C ILE A 171 -7.25 -5.41 3.86
N LYS A 172 -8.27 -5.89 4.60
CA LYS A 172 -9.39 -5.04 5.02
C LYS A 172 -8.91 -3.87 5.86
N SER A 173 -8.05 -4.12 6.86
CA SER A 173 -7.47 -3.05 7.70
C SER A 173 -6.69 -2.04 6.87
N LEU A 174 -5.84 -2.50 5.93
CA LEU A 174 -5.09 -1.63 5.05
C LEU A 174 -5.98 -0.77 4.17
N ALA A 175 -7.02 -1.36 3.57
CA ALA A 175 -7.98 -0.63 2.74
C ALA A 175 -8.67 0.49 3.55
N VAL A 176 -9.05 0.22 4.79
CA VAL A 176 -9.62 1.21 5.71
C VAL A 176 -8.60 2.29 6.07
N LEU A 177 -7.41 1.92 6.57
CA LEU A 177 -6.39 2.88 7.00
C LEU A 177 -5.97 3.80 5.86
N HIS A 178 -5.77 3.24 4.67
CA HIS A 178 -5.36 4.00 3.50
C HIS A 178 -6.44 5.01 3.07
N ASN A 179 -7.73 4.65 3.19
CA ASN A 179 -8.84 5.51 2.79
C ASN A 179 -9.40 6.34 3.95
N PHE A 180 -8.90 6.17 5.17
CA PHE A 180 -9.42 6.83 6.36
C PHE A 180 -9.33 8.36 6.27
N ARG A 181 -8.26 8.91 5.67
CA ARG A 181 -8.15 10.36 5.41
C ARG A 181 -9.27 10.87 4.50
N TYR A 182 -9.63 10.11 3.47
CA TYR A 182 -10.72 10.45 2.55
C TYR A 182 -12.09 10.36 3.23
N LEU A 183 -12.33 9.28 3.98
CA LEU A 183 -13.55 9.11 4.77
C LEU A 183 -13.72 10.28 5.75
N ARG A 184 -12.70 10.59 6.54
CA ARG A 184 -12.73 11.69 7.52
C ARG A 184 -12.86 13.08 6.86
N ASN A 185 -12.24 13.29 5.70
CA ASN A 185 -12.40 14.56 4.96
C ASN A 185 -13.81 14.70 4.40
N ALA A 186 -14.45 13.61 3.95
CA ALA A 186 -15.84 13.61 3.53
C ALA A 186 -16.79 13.95 4.69
N GLU A 187 -16.53 13.43 5.88
CA GLU A 187 -17.33 13.73 7.09
C GLU A 187 -17.33 15.23 7.43
N LEU A 188 -16.17 15.90 7.32
CA LEU A 188 -16.03 17.33 7.61
C LEU A 188 -16.82 18.24 6.68
N ILE A 189 -16.89 17.89 5.40
CA ILE A 189 -17.64 18.68 4.40
C ILE A 189 -19.14 18.34 4.42
N GLY A 190 -19.60 17.66 5.47
CA GLY A 190 -21.01 17.33 5.65
C GLY A 190 -21.48 16.12 4.83
N LEU A 191 -20.57 15.32 4.25
CA LEU A 191 -20.92 14.11 3.50
C LEU A 191 -21.12 12.87 4.40
N GLY A 192 -21.29 13.07 5.72
CA GLY A 192 -21.89 12.13 6.66
C GLY A 192 -20.91 11.46 7.63
N SER A 193 -20.95 11.86 8.90
CA SER A 193 -20.13 11.40 10.04
C SER A 193 -20.53 10.06 10.67
N SER A 194 -21.57 9.39 10.17
CA SER A 194 -22.02 8.08 10.64
C SER A 194 -21.41 6.90 9.87
N LYS A 195 -20.49 7.17 8.94
CA LYS A 195 -20.08 6.21 7.92
C LYS A 195 -18.98 5.27 8.36
N LEU A 196 -18.00 5.68 9.18
CA LEU A 196 -16.89 4.79 9.51
C LEU A 196 -17.34 3.56 10.32
N ASP A 197 -18.06 3.73 11.41
CA ASP A 197 -18.54 2.59 12.21
C ASP A 197 -19.51 1.70 11.42
N GLN A 198 -20.35 2.30 10.57
CA GLN A 198 -21.22 1.56 9.67
C GLN A 198 -20.42 0.77 8.64
N PHE A 199 -19.38 1.38 8.06
CA PHE A 199 -18.47 0.77 7.11
C PHE A 199 -17.67 -0.36 7.75
N LEU A 200 -17.13 -0.17 8.96
CA LEU A 200 -16.45 -1.21 9.72
C LEU A 200 -17.37 -2.42 9.98
N ARG A 201 -18.66 -2.18 10.26
CA ARG A 201 -19.66 -3.27 10.39
C ARG A 201 -19.90 -3.99 9.07
N LEU A 202 -19.95 -3.27 7.94
CA LEU A 202 -20.10 -3.88 6.62
C LEU A 202 -18.92 -4.81 6.27
N LEU A 203 -17.71 -4.50 6.74
CA LEU A 203 -16.52 -5.31 6.50
C LEU A 203 -16.51 -6.64 7.27
N ASN A 204 -17.40 -6.81 8.25
CA ASN A 204 -17.52 -8.00 9.10
C ASN A 204 -16.14 -8.49 9.56
N LEU A 205 -15.43 -7.62 10.27
CA LEU A 205 -14.07 -7.86 10.75
C LEU A 205 -14.05 -8.89 11.87
N ASN A 206 -12.95 -9.62 12.00
CA ASN A 206 -12.68 -10.36 13.21
C ASN A 206 -12.61 -9.39 14.41
N PRO A 207 -13.16 -9.73 15.60
CA PRO A 207 -13.16 -8.82 16.75
C PRO A 207 -11.78 -8.30 17.15
N LEU A 208 -10.73 -9.13 17.02
CA LEU A 208 -9.36 -8.70 17.27
C LEU A 208 -8.93 -7.63 16.26
N THR A 209 -9.17 -7.87 14.97
CA THR A 209 -8.88 -6.93 13.89
C THR A 209 -9.62 -5.61 14.10
N GLU A 210 -10.91 -5.67 14.47
CA GLU A 210 -11.72 -4.47 14.73
C GLU A 210 -11.14 -3.62 15.86
N ILE A 211 -10.72 -4.23 16.97
CA ILE A 211 -10.09 -3.53 18.10
C ILE A 211 -8.78 -2.86 17.66
N LEU A 212 -7.91 -3.58 16.95
CA LEU A 212 -6.64 -3.04 16.47
C LEU A 212 -6.85 -1.89 15.48
N LEU A 213 -7.79 -2.06 14.54
CA LEU A 213 -8.11 -1.07 13.55
C LEU A 213 -8.72 0.20 14.16
N LYS A 214 -9.63 0.08 15.13
CA LYS A 214 -10.19 1.24 15.85
C LYS A 214 -9.10 2.04 16.57
N ARG A 215 -8.17 1.36 17.26
CA ARG A 215 -7.02 2.01 17.90
C ARG A 215 -6.13 2.75 16.90
N ALA A 216 -5.86 2.13 15.76
CA ALA A 216 -5.08 2.74 14.68
C ALA A 216 -5.78 3.97 14.08
N VAL A 217 -7.08 3.86 13.80
CA VAL A 217 -7.93 4.96 13.33
C VAL A 217 -7.93 6.12 14.33
N ASP A 218 -8.11 5.84 15.63
CA ASP A 218 -8.08 6.86 16.69
C ASP A 218 -6.72 7.56 16.78
N SER A 219 -5.63 6.78 16.67
CA SER A 219 -4.25 7.27 16.62
C SER A 219 -4.05 8.24 15.44
N LEU A 220 -4.43 7.82 14.23
CA LEU A 220 -4.37 8.64 13.01
C LEU A 220 -5.31 9.86 13.07
N GLY A 221 -6.44 9.74 13.76
CA GLY A 221 -7.40 10.81 13.98
C GLY A 221 -6.81 12.01 14.73
N ARG A 222 -5.80 11.79 15.56
CA ARG A 222 -5.13 12.83 16.35
C ARG A 222 -4.05 13.58 15.59
N ILE A 223 -3.65 13.09 14.41
CA ILE A 223 -2.60 13.70 13.60
C ILE A 223 -3.19 14.88 12.81
N ASP A 224 -2.45 15.99 12.81
CA ASP A 224 -2.81 17.17 12.03
C ASP A 224 -2.86 16.86 10.54
N ARG A 225 -3.92 17.33 9.88
CA ARG A 225 -4.25 17.02 8.49
C ARG A 225 -3.35 17.71 7.47
N ALA A 226 -2.70 18.81 7.88
CA ALA A 226 -1.74 19.53 7.06
C ALA A 226 -0.42 18.75 6.89
N GLY A 227 -0.08 17.86 7.82
CA GLY A 227 1.13 17.04 7.75
C GLY A 227 0.94 15.74 6.99
N LEU A 228 0.71 15.76 5.66
CA LEU A 228 0.53 14.55 4.82
C LEU A 228 1.67 13.53 5.00
N ILE A 229 2.88 14.04 5.17
CA ILE A 229 4.10 13.29 5.47
C ILE A 229 3.97 12.53 6.78
N LYS A 230 3.67 13.26 7.85
CA LYS A 230 3.50 12.71 9.20
C LYS A 230 2.37 11.69 9.19
N TYR A 231 1.26 12.01 8.53
CA TYR A 231 0.16 11.07 8.36
C TYR A 231 0.61 9.76 7.69
N THR A 232 1.35 9.84 6.59
CA THR A 232 1.82 8.65 5.85
C THR A 232 2.76 7.78 6.69
N ILE A 233 3.66 8.39 7.47
CA ILE A 233 4.58 7.66 8.34
C ILE A 233 3.81 6.95 9.45
N TYR A 234 2.87 7.63 10.11
CA TYR A 234 2.07 7.01 11.16
C TYR A 234 1.09 5.97 10.60
N GLU A 235 0.52 6.18 9.41
CA GLU A 235 -0.29 5.17 8.69
C GLU A 235 0.53 3.90 8.50
N ALA A 236 1.78 4.02 8.05
CA ALA A 236 2.69 2.90 7.89
C ALA A 236 2.97 2.18 9.22
N VAL A 237 3.21 2.93 10.31
CA VAL A 237 3.42 2.35 11.65
C VAL A 237 2.20 1.53 12.08
N GLU A 238 1.00 2.11 12.03
CA GLU A 238 -0.22 1.42 12.46
C GLU A 238 -0.53 0.21 11.59
N ALA A 239 -0.39 0.35 10.26
CA ALA A 239 -0.59 -0.75 9.32
C ALA A 239 0.37 -1.92 9.56
N LEU A 240 1.65 -1.64 9.82
CA LEU A 240 2.64 -2.68 10.11
C LEU A 240 2.43 -3.29 11.50
N ASN A 241 1.96 -2.53 12.49
CA ASN A 241 1.60 -3.08 13.79
C ASN A 241 0.45 -4.08 13.67
N ILE A 242 -0.59 -3.75 12.89
CA ILE A 242 -1.69 -4.66 12.59
C ILE A 242 -1.18 -5.89 11.83
N ALA A 243 -0.45 -5.69 10.74
CA ALA A 243 0.05 -6.78 9.90
C ALA A 243 0.96 -7.72 10.70
N ASN A 244 1.90 -7.20 11.50
CA ASN A 244 2.76 -8.03 12.34
C ASN A 244 1.96 -8.76 13.42
N GLY A 245 1.06 -8.07 14.12
CA GLY A 245 0.22 -8.66 15.16
C GLY A 245 -0.69 -9.77 14.64
N LEU A 246 -1.08 -9.71 13.36
CA LEU A 246 -1.93 -10.70 12.72
C LEU A 246 -1.16 -11.73 11.86
N LEU A 247 0.08 -11.52 11.44
CA LEU A 247 0.73 -12.43 10.49
C LEU A 247 2.03 -13.04 11.01
N SER A 248 2.78 -12.36 11.87
CA SER A 248 4.18 -12.73 12.18
C SER A 248 4.36 -14.05 12.94
N HIS A 249 3.29 -14.57 13.54
CA HIS A 249 3.31 -15.85 14.26
C HIS A 249 2.48 -16.94 13.58
N ARG A 250 2.07 -16.71 12.32
CA ARG A 250 1.20 -17.63 11.59
C ARG A 250 1.96 -18.22 10.41
N ASP A 251 1.91 -19.54 10.31
CA ASP A 251 2.43 -20.25 9.16
C ASP A 251 1.58 -19.96 7.92
N GLY A 252 2.15 -20.20 6.74
CA GLY A 252 1.48 -19.94 5.47
C GLY A 252 2.31 -19.06 4.57
N LEU A 253 2.46 -19.49 3.31
CA LEU A 253 3.10 -18.65 2.31
C LEU A 253 2.23 -17.41 2.08
N ILE A 254 0.90 -17.52 2.18
CA ILE A 254 0.03 -16.36 2.00
C ILE A 254 0.23 -15.31 3.10
N ASN A 255 0.31 -15.70 4.37
CA ASN A 255 0.51 -14.76 5.48
C ASN A 255 1.87 -14.05 5.37
N LEU A 256 2.92 -14.81 5.04
CA LEU A 256 4.25 -14.28 4.81
C LEU A 256 4.30 -13.34 3.60
N LEU A 257 3.65 -13.73 2.50
CA LEU A 257 3.55 -12.92 1.28
C LEU A 257 2.76 -11.63 1.55
N THR A 258 1.64 -11.69 2.26
CA THR A 258 0.86 -10.50 2.64
C THR A 258 1.74 -9.55 3.43
N LEU A 259 2.43 -10.03 4.48
CA LEU A 259 3.32 -9.19 5.28
C LEU A 259 4.42 -8.54 4.43
N TYR A 260 5.07 -9.32 3.55
CA TYR A 260 6.05 -8.81 2.60
C TYR A 260 5.48 -7.71 1.70
N LEU A 261 4.30 -7.92 1.14
CA LEU A 261 3.64 -6.95 0.27
C LEU A 261 3.25 -5.67 1.03
N VAL A 262 2.80 -5.77 2.29
CA VAL A 262 2.56 -4.61 3.18
C VAL A 262 3.84 -3.81 3.37
N ILE A 263 4.93 -4.49 3.70
CA ILE A 263 6.26 -3.87 3.88
C ILE A 263 6.65 -3.12 2.61
N LYS A 264 6.61 -3.80 1.46
CA LYS A 264 7.02 -3.22 0.18
C LYS A 264 6.14 -2.05 -0.27
N TYR A 265 4.84 -2.12 0.01
CA TYR A 265 3.91 -1.02 -0.22
C TYR A 265 4.32 0.24 0.55
N TYR A 266 4.54 0.12 1.88
CA TYR A 266 4.91 1.25 2.71
C TYR A 266 6.35 1.72 2.53
N GLU A 267 7.30 0.83 2.26
CA GLU A 267 8.66 1.20 1.83
C GLU A 267 8.58 2.14 0.63
N SER A 268 7.77 1.79 -0.38
CA SER A 268 7.61 2.63 -1.57
C SER A 268 6.98 4.00 -1.25
N LYS A 269 6.03 4.09 -0.32
CA LYS A 269 5.42 5.36 0.12
C LYS A 269 6.45 6.23 0.85
N ILE A 270 7.21 5.63 1.76
CA ILE A 270 8.23 6.33 2.55
C ILE A 270 9.37 6.80 1.64
N LEU A 271 9.86 5.98 0.70
CA LEU A 271 10.90 6.39 -0.24
C LEU A 271 10.50 7.62 -1.05
N ARG A 272 9.27 7.65 -1.58
CA ARG A 272 8.75 8.85 -2.28
C ARG A 272 8.79 10.09 -1.40
N TYR A 273 8.52 9.95 -0.11
CA TYR A 273 8.60 11.07 0.83
C TYR A 273 10.05 11.48 1.12
N VAL A 274 10.91 10.53 1.50
CA VAL A 274 12.30 10.79 1.91
C VAL A 274 13.03 11.55 0.81
N PHE A 275 12.85 11.10 -0.43
CA PHE A 275 13.52 11.61 -1.61
C PHE A 275 12.73 12.70 -2.35
N LEU A 276 11.58 13.13 -1.83
CA LEU A 276 10.86 14.25 -2.41
C LEU A 276 11.77 15.49 -2.36
N PRO A 277 12.04 16.18 -3.48
CA PRO A 277 12.83 17.40 -3.46
C PRO A 277 12.29 18.40 -2.43
N LYS A 278 13.19 19.02 -1.64
CA LYS A 278 12.79 20.01 -0.60
C LYS A 278 11.95 21.16 -1.16
N THR A 279 12.12 21.49 -2.44
CA THR A 279 11.31 22.47 -3.17
C THR A 279 9.85 22.07 -3.33
N LEU A 280 9.55 20.76 -3.31
CA LEU A 280 8.20 20.18 -3.42
C LEU A 280 7.61 19.80 -2.05
N LYS A 281 8.42 19.69 -0.98
CA LYS A 281 7.97 19.40 0.40
C LYS A 281 7.20 20.54 1.09
N ARG A 282 7.10 21.73 0.48
CA ARG A 282 6.46 22.94 1.06
C ARG A 282 4.93 23.03 0.84
N TRP A 283 4.28 21.98 0.35
CA TRP A 283 2.84 21.95 0.04
C TRP A 283 2.09 20.96 0.94
#